data_AF-A0A284RLT9-F1
#
_entry.id   AF-A0A284RLT9-F1
#
_cell.length_a   1.000
_cell.length_b   1.000
_cell.length_c   1.000
_cell.angle_alpha   90.00
_cell.angle_beta   90.00
_cell.angle_gamma   90.00
#
_symmetry.space_group_name_H-M   'P 1'
#
loop_
_entity.id
_entity.type
_entity.pdbx_description
1 polymer ?
#
loop_
_entity_poly.entity_id
_entity_poly.type
_entity_poly.pdbx_seq_one_letter_code
_entity_poly.pdbx_strand_id
1 'polypeptide(L)'
;MSSSSTASAVDPELEKLLSREASEFQREVEVNRILKALKLNPYDILDLDESATQDDIKKRYRQLSLFIHPDKCSHERAPEAFDILKKVNFSRLPPKKMQLKCIQAESELSDKAQREELDAIIKQARILALKALSLPTSTPDSDPNLKSLNPSFKVRIRAQSKELLIDEEVRRRKAIKMNLANEGLEARKKDEEIAGKKRKAEEDRQWEGMFLSLSFPTPMFTCML
;
A
#
# COMPACT_ATOMS: atom_id res chain seq x y z
N MET A 1 8.51 -43.03 -56.39
CA MET A 1 8.89 -42.45 -55.09
C MET A 1 9.54 -41.11 -55.36
N SER A 2 8.84 -40.00 -55.14
CA SER A 2 9.41 -38.65 -55.25
C SER A 2 8.87 -37.82 -54.10
N SER A 3 9.45 -38.06 -52.92
CA SER A 3 9.35 -37.22 -51.75
C SER A 3 10.30 -36.04 -51.93
N SER A 4 9.77 -34.89 -52.34
CA SER A 4 10.47 -33.61 -52.29
C SER A 4 9.62 -32.61 -51.52
N SER A 5 9.90 -32.58 -50.21
CA SER A 5 9.77 -31.47 -49.27
C SER A 5 9.04 -30.22 -49.76
N THR A 6 7.75 -30.12 -49.43
CA THR A 6 7.05 -28.83 -49.28
C THR A 6 7.57 -28.14 -48.02
N ALA A 7 8.72 -27.46 -48.13
CA ALA A 7 9.18 -26.53 -47.11
C ALA A 7 8.27 -25.30 -47.17
N SER A 8 7.42 -25.17 -46.15
CA SER A 8 6.48 -24.08 -45.92
C SER A 8 7.17 -22.71 -45.98
N ALA A 9 6.95 -21.98 -47.07
CA ALA A 9 7.17 -20.54 -47.10
C ALA A 9 6.15 -19.92 -46.13
N VAL A 10 6.61 -19.54 -44.94
CA VAL A 10 5.81 -18.79 -43.98
C VAL A 10 5.58 -17.42 -44.61
N ASP A 11 4.33 -17.11 -44.94
CA ASP A 11 4.00 -15.80 -45.53
C ASP A 11 4.50 -14.68 -44.61
N PRO A 12 5.30 -13.73 -45.11
CA PRO A 12 5.86 -12.64 -44.29
C PRO A 12 4.78 -11.77 -43.65
N GLU A 13 3.57 -11.79 -44.23
CA GLU A 13 2.38 -11.15 -43.67
C GLU A 13 1.85 -11.88 -42.43
N LEU A 14 1.87 -13.21 -42.43
CA LEU A 14 1.44 -14.03 -41.30
C LEU A 14 2.39 -13.87 -40.11
N GLU A 15 3.71 -13.82 -40.37
CA GLU A 15 4.72 -13.57 -39.33
C GLU A 15 4.57 -12.17 -38.71
N LYS A 16 4.24 -11.17 -39.53
CA LYS A 16 3.97 -9.81 -39.05
C LYS A 16 2.70 -9.75 -38.19
N LEU A 17 1.63 -10.44 -38.57
CA LEU A 17 0.41 -10.52 -37.75
C LEU A 17 0.67 -11.22 -36.42
N LEU A 18 1.35 -12.38 -36.45
CA LEU A 18 1.72 -13.12 -35.24
C LEU A 18 2.61 -12.28 -34.31
N SER A 19 3.57 -11.51 -34.84
CA SER A 19 4.43 -10.65 -34.03
C SER A 19 3.67 -9.52 -33.32
N ARG A 20 2.62 -8.97 -33.97
CA ARG A 20 1.76 -7.94 -33.38
C ARG A 20 0.91 -8.51 -32.26
N GLU A 21 0.27 -9.65 -32.50
CA GLU A 21 -0.58 -10.32 -31.53
C GLU A 21 0.23 -10.82 -30.33
N ALA A 22 1.43 -11.38 -30.56
CA ALA A 22 2.36 -11.72 -29.49
C ALA A 22 2.75 -10.50 -28.64
N SER A 23 2.97 -9.34 -29.27
CA SER A 23 3.29 -8.09 -28.58
C SER A 23 2.10 -7.50 -27.82
N GLU A 24 0.87 -7.74 -28.29
CA GLU A 24 -0.36 -7.37 -27.58
C GLU A 24 -0.57 -8.26 -26.37
N PHE A 25 -0.48 -9.58 -26.54
CA PHE A 25 -0.57 -10.53 -25.45
C PHE A 25 0.45 -10.24 -24.35
N GLN A 26 1.71 -9.93 -24.70
CA GLN A 26 2.72 -9.52 -23.73
C GLN A 26 2.31 -8.26 -22.94
N ARG A 27 1.69 -7.28 -23.60
CA ARG A 27 1.18 -6.08 -22.92
C ARG A 27 0.04 -6.40 -21.95
N GLU A 28 -0.88 -7.26 -22.34
CA GLU A 28 -1.99 -7.70 -21.49
C GLU A 28 -1.50 -8.49 -20.27
N VAL A 29 -0.53 -9.38 -20.46
CA VAL A 29 0.10 -10.13 -19.36
C VAL A 29 0.74 -9.17 -18.36
N GLU A 30 1.44 -8.15 -18.84
CA GLU A 30 2.06 -7.13 -17.99
C GLU A 30 1.03 -6.27 -17.25
N VAL A 31 -0.04 -5.84 -17.92
CA VAL A 31 -1.16 -5.12 -17.29
C VAL A 31 -1.78 -5.95 -16.18
N ASN A 32 -2.09 -7.23 -16.45
CA ASN A 32 -2.64 -8.15 -15.46
C ASN A 32 -1.67 -8.39 -14.29
N ARG A 33 -0.36 -8.41 -14.54
CA ARG A 33 0.66 -8.52 -13.51
C ARG A 33 0.65 -7.30 -12.58
N ILE A 34 0.65 -6.08 -13.13
CA ILE A 34 0.63 -4.84 -12.35
C ILE A 34 -0.65 -4.74 -11.51
N LEU A 35 -1.80 -5.16 -12.06
CA LEU A 35 -3.07 -5.17 -11.34
C LEU A 35 -3.10 -6.18 -10.19
N LYS A 36 -2.39 -7.31 -10.32
CA LYS A 36 -2.23 -8.33 -9.27
C LYS A 36 -1.13 -7.98 -8.26
N ALA A 37 -0.21 -7.09 -8.62
CA ALA A 37 0.89 -6.68 -7.75
C ALA A 37 0.37 -5.92 -6.53
N LEU A 38 1.07 -6.06 -5.42
CA LEU A 38 0.69 -5.36 -4.19
C LEU A 38 1.01 -3.88 -4.33
N LYS A 39 -0.03 -3.04 -4.18
CA LYS A 39 0.08 -1.57 -4.14
C LYS A 39 1.03 -1.06 -3.04
N LEU A 40 1.32 -1.89 -2.05
CA LEU A 40 2.21 -1.59 -0.93
C LEU A 40 3.69 -1.83 -1.25
N ASN A 41 4.02 -2.63 -2.27
CA ASN A 41 5.40 -2.90 -2.68
C ASN A 41 5.71 -2.28 -4.05
N PRO A 42 6.46 -1.16 -4.10
CA PRO A 42 6.81 -0.52 -5.36
C PRO A 42 7.76 -1.35 -6.23
N TYR A 43 8.61 -2.20 -5.62
CA TYR A 43 9.56 -3.04 -6.36
C TYR A 43 8.86 -4.16 -7.13
N ASP A 44 7.81 -4.75 -6.57
CA ASP A 44 7.00 -5.77 -7.27
C ASP A 44 6.25 -5.19 -8.48
N ILE A 45 5.82 -3.93 -8.40
CA ILE A 45 5.11 -3.27 -9.51
C ILE A 45 6.06 -2.94 -10.66
N LEU A 46 7.30 -2.55 -10.35
CA LEU A 46 8.33 -2.25 -11.34
C LEU A 46 9.12 -3.50 -11.78
N ASP A 47 8.88 -4.64 -11.13
CA ASP A 47 9.64 -5.88 -11.25
C ASP A 47 11.14 -5.67 -11.17
N LEU A 48 11.53 -4.98 -10.10
CA LEU A 48 12.92 -4.71 -9.78
C LEU A 48 13.35 -5.53 -8.58
N ASP A 49 14.67 -5.76 -8.50
CA ASP A 49 15.30 -6.33 -7.32
C ASP A 49 15.57 -5.22 -6.29
N GLU A 50 15.74 -5.60 -5.03
CA GLU A 50 15.99 -4.66 -3.91
C GLU A 50 17.28 -3.87 -4.10
N SER A 51 18.27 -4.48 -4.77
CA SER A 51 19.54 -3.85 -5.08
C SER A 51 19.47 -2.88 -6.26
N ALA A 52 18.28 -2.63 -6.83
CA ALA A 52 18.12 -1.75 -7.97
C ALA A 52 18.44 -0.29 -7.58
N THR A 53 19.24 0.37 -8.41
CA THR A 53 19.59 1.77 -8.18
C THR A 53 18.43 2.69 -8.55
N GLN A 54 18.47 3.94 -8.07
CA GLN A 54 17.45 4.94 -8.44
C GLN A 54 17.34 5.14 -9.95
N ASP A 55 18.45 4.98 -10.67
CA ASP A 55 18.46 5.12 -12.13
C ASP A 55 17.78 3.94 -12.82
N ASP A 56 17.89 2.74 -12.27
CA ASP A 56 17.21 1.55 -12.77
C ASP A 56 15.69 1.66 -12.59
N ILE A 57 15.25 2.20 -11.44
CA ILE A 57 13.85 2.54 -11.16
C ILE A 57 13.31 3.51 -12.21
N LYS A 58 14.03 4.59 -12.48
CA LYS A 58 13.64 5.59 -13.49
C LYS A 58 13.56 4.98 -14.90
N LYS A 59 14.54 4.15 -15.27
CA LYS A 59 14.58 3.48 -16.58
C LYS A 59 13.41 2.51 -16.73
N ARG A 60 13.17 1.65 -15.75
CA ARG A 60 12.05 0.69 -15.79
C ARG A 60 10.70 1.37 -15.82
N TYR A 61 10.50 2.42 -15.03
CA TYR A 61 9.26 3.19 -15.08
C TYR A 61 8.99 3.79 -16.46
N ARG A 62 10.02 4.37 -17.11
CA ARG A 62 9.87 4.93 -18.46
C ARG A 62 9.52 3.85 -19.48
N GLN A 63 10.15 2.68 -19.38
CA GLN A 63 9.85 1.54 -20.25
C GLN A 63 8.41 1.05 -20.05
N LEU A 64 8.01 0.79 -18.81
CA LEU A 64 6.68 0.29 -18.47
C LEU A 64 5.59 1.29 -18.84
N SER A 65 5.78 2.58 -18.55
CA SER A 65 4.76 3.61 -18.84
C SER A 65 4.50 3.78 -20.34
N LEU A 66 5.52 3.60 -21.19
CA LEU A 66 5.34 3.57 -22.64
C LEU A 66 4.71 2.26 -23.13
N PHE A 67 4.96 1.15 -22.43
CA PHE A 67 4.47 -0.18 -22.80
C PHE A 67 2.98 -0.36 -22.48
N ILE A 68 2.53 0.13 -21.32
CA ILE A 68 1.14 0.01 -20.83
C ILE A 68 0.29 1.26 -21.10
N HIS A 69 0.80 2.21 -21.89
CA HIS A 69 0.05 3.43 -22.20
C HIS A 69 -1.30 3.08 -22.87
N PRO A 70 -2.43 3.69 -22.44
CA PRO A 70 -3.76 3.35 -22.95
C PRO A 70 -3.93 3.61 -24.46
N ASP A 71 -3.10 4.47 -25.05
CA ASP A 71 -3.06 4.70 -26.51
C ASP A 71 -2.45 3.52 -27.29
N LYS A 72 -1.53 2.78 -26.67
CA LYS A 72 -0.85 1.65 -27.32
C LYS A 72 -1.53 0.32 -26.99
N CYS A 73 -2.00 0.14 -25.76
CA CYS A 73 -2.61 -1.08 -25.29
C CYS A 73 -4.15 -0.96 -25.30
N SER A 74 -4.81 -1.77 -26.13
CA SER A 74 -6.28 -1.79 -26.28
C SER A 74 -7.02 -2.47 -25.13
N HIS A 75 -6.33 -2.91 -24.08
CA HIS A 75 -6.92 -3.64 -22.96
C HIS A 75 -7.74 -2.71 -22.05
N GLU A 76 -8.96 -3.12 -21.67
CA GLU A 76 -9.90 -2.31 -20.87
C GLU A 76 -9.31 -1.79 -19.55
N ARG A 77 -8.43 -2.59 -18.93
CA ARG A 77 -7.78 -2.29 -17.64
C ARG A 77 -6.41 -1.62 -17.75
N ALA A 78 -5.94 -1.30 -18.96
CA ALA A 78 -4.71 -0.53 -19.16
C ALA A 78 -4.68 0.82 -18.39
N PRO A 79 -5.75 1.65 -18.38
CA PRO A 79 -5.75 2.89 -17.61
C PRO A 79 -5.62 2.66 -16.10
N GLU A 80 -6.25 1.62 -15.56
CA GLU A 80 -6.15 1.27 -14.13
C GLU A 80 -4.71 0.88 -13.75
N ALA A 81 -4.05 0.07 -14.58
CA ALA A 81 -2.65 -0.32 -14.38
C ALA A 81 -1.70 0.88 -14.49
N PHE A 82 -1.96 1.79 -15.44
CA PHE A 82 -1.18 3.02 -15.59
C PHE A 82 -1.32 3.95 -14.38
N ASP A 83 -2.52 4.07 -13.81
CA ASP A 83 -2.76 4.84 -12.59
C ASP A 83 -2.03 4.27 -11.37
N ILE A 84 -1.96 2.93 -11.25
CA ILE A 84 -1.16 2.27 -10.20
C ILE A 84 0.31 2.59 -10.40
N LEU A 85 0.84 2.47 -11.62
CA LEU A 85 2.23 2.78 -11.93
C LEU A 85 2.57 4.24 -11.60
N LYS A 86 1.66 5.18 -11.88
CA LYS A 86 1.79 6.60 -11.53
C LYS A 86 1.82 6.83 -10.01
N LYS A 87 0.96 6.13 -9.26
CA LYS A 87 0.92 6.21 -7.80
C LYS A 87 2.21 5.70 -7.15
N VAL A 88 2.79 4.62 -7.68
CA VAL A 88 4.07 4.04 -7.20
C VAL A 88 5.23 5.02 -7.34
N ASN A 89 5.29 5.74 -8.46
CA ASN A 89 6.40 6.65 -8.70
C ASN A 89 6.22 7.99 -7.96
N PHE A 90 4.99 8.44 -7.71
CA PHE A 90 4.73 9.75 -7.13
C PHE A 90 3.45 9.80 -6.29
N SER A 91 3.59 9.72 -4.98
CA SER A 91 2.71 10.46 -4.09
C SER A 91 3.01 11.95 -4.30
N ARG A 92 2.23 12.61 -5.18
CA ARG A 92 2.08 14.07 -5.35
C ARG A 92 2.91 14.75 -6.46
N LEU A 93 2.53 14.56 -7.73
CA LEU A 93 2.82 15.55 -8.80
C LEU A 93 1.59 15.81 -9.72
N PRO A 94 1.32 17.08 -10.09
CA PRO A 94 0.17 17.47 -10.91
C PRO A 94 0.31 17.10 -12.41
N PRO A 95 -0.80 16.88 -13.13
CA PRO A 95 -0.83 16.28 -14.47
C PRO A 95 -0.35 17.17 -15.64
N LYS A 96 0.17 18.37 -15.40
CA LYS A 96 0.62 19.29 -16.46
C LYS A 96 2.13 19.55 -16.36
N LYS A 97 2.93 18.50 -16.62
CA LYS A 97 4.37 18.53 -17.00
C LYS A 97 4.96 17.11 -16.99
N MET A 98 4.41 16.20 -17.79
CA MET A 98 4.98 14.84 -17.94
C MET A 98 6.32 14.84 -18.70
N GLN A 99 6.79 16.00 -19.20
CA GLN A 99 8.03 16.10 -19.98
C GLN A 99 9.05 17.12 -19.44
N LEU A 100 8.67 18.02 -18.53
CA LEU A 100 9.56 19.07 -18.00
C LEU A 100 9.46 19.12 -16.47
N LYS A 101 10.30 18.34 -15.79
CA LYS A 101 11.02 18.69 -14.54
C LYS A 101 11.52 17.42 -13.84
N CYS A 102 12.77 17.08 -14.13
CA CYS A 102 13.53 16.09 -13.38
C CYS A 102 14.20 16.67 -12.12
N ILE A 103 13.91 17.93 -11.73
CA ILE A 103 14.71 18.66 -10.73
C ILE A 103 13.96 18.89 -9.40
N GLN A 104 12.62 18.92 -9.39
CA GLN A 104 11.86 19.18 -8.14
C GLN A 104 11.45 17.90 -7.38
N ALA A 105 11.79 16.73 -7.93
CA ALA A 105 11.54 15.42 -7.32
C ALA A 105 12.73 14.91 -6.47
N GLU A 106 13.76 15.73 -6.23
CA GLU A 106 14.92 15.31 -5.43
C GLU A 106 14.69 15.42 -3.92
N SER A 107 13.73 16.25 -3.48
CA SER A 107 13.55 16.56 -2.05
C SER A 107 12.54 15.69 -1.30
N GLU A 108 11.66 14.96 -1.99
CA GLU A 108 10.59 14.15 -1.36
C GLU A 108 10.57 12.69 -1.88
N LEU A 109 11.39 12.36 -2.88
CA LEU A 109 11.40 11.03 -3.55
C LEU A 109 12.53 10.11 -3.09
N SER A 110 13.20 10.50 -2.02
CA SER A 110 14.28 9.74 -1.38
C SER A 110 14.02 9.65 0.11
N ASP A 111 12.80 9.28 0.52
CA ASP A 111 12.50 8.87 1.89
C ASP A 111 13.31 7.61 2.21
N LYS A 112 14.56 7.85 2.62
CA LYS A 112 15.52 6.82 3.04
C LYS A 112 14.90 5.94 4.11
N ALA A 113 14.06 6.52 4.98
CA ALA A 113 13.31 5.81 6.01
C ALA A 113 12.33 4.76 5.43
N GLN A 114 11.55 5.10 4.39
CA GLN A 114 10.63 4.13 3.78
C GLN A 114 11.38 3.01 3.05
N ARG A 115 12.52 3.33 2.43
CA ARG A 115 13.38 2.30 1.83
C ARG A 115 13.99 1.41 2.90
N GLU A 116 14.51 1.98 3.98
CA GLU A 116 15.06 1.22 5.10
C GLU A 116 14.00 0.31 5.75
N GLU A 117 12.74 0.77 5.86
CA GLU A 117 11.62 -0.05 6.35
C GLU A 117 11.29 -1.20 5.40
N LEU A 118 11.15 -0.93 4.10
CA LEU A 118 10.93 -1.97 3.10
C LEU A 118 12.09 -2.97 3.05
N ASP A 119 13.33 -2.50 3.04
CA ASP A 119 14.53 -3.33 3.06
C ASP A 119 14.61 -4.18 4.34
N ALA A 120 14.19 -3.66 5.49
CA ALA A 120 14.11 -4.41 6.73
C ALA A 120 13.06 -5.53 6.64
N ILE A 121 11.88 -5.25 6.09
CA ILE A 121 10.82 -6.25 5.88
C ILE A 121 11.30 -7.35 4.94
N ILE A 122 12.01 -7.00 3.86
CA ILE A 122 12.46 -8.00 2.90
C ILE A 122 13.63 -8.81 3.45
N LYS A 123 14.55 -8.19 4.22
CA LYS A 123 15.56 -8.94 4.99
C LYS A 123 14.88 -9.94 5.94
N GLN A 124 13.83 -9.53 6.64
CA GLN A 124 13.06 -10.42 7.50
C GLN A 124 12.41 -11.57 6.69
N ALA A 125 11.83 -11.27 5.53
CA ALA A 125 11.28 -12.28 4.63
C ALA A 125 12.34 -13.29 4.16
N ARG A 126 13.55 -12.83 3.81
CA ARG A 126 14.68 -13.71 3.46
C ARG A 126 15.02 -14.66 4.61
N ILE A 127 15.09 -14.14 5.84
CA ILE A 127 15.38 -14.96 7.03
C ILE A 127 14.29 -16.01 7.25
N LEU A 128 13.01 -15.63 7.13
CA LEU A 128 11.89 -16.56 7.27
C LEU A 128 11.87 -17.61 6.16
N ALA A 129 12.28 -17.26 4.94
CA ALA A 129 12.36 -18.18 3.81
C ALA A 129 13.46 -19.23 4.03
N LEU A 130 14.62 -18.81 4.55
CA LEU A 130 15.70 -19.72 4.93
C LEU A 130 15.31 -20.64 6.10
N LYS A 131 14.65 -20.10 7.12
CA LYS A 131 14.12 -20.89 8.25
C LYS A 131 13.10 -21.93 7.79
N ALA A 132 12.22 -21.59 6.86
CA ALA A 132 11.26 -22.54 6.30
C ALA A 132 11.94 -23.70 5.54
N LEU A 133 13.15 -23.48 5.01
CA LEU A 133 13.99 -24.49 4.38
C LEU A 133 14.95 -25.17 5.35
N SER A 134 14.87 -24.84 6.65
CA SER A 134 15.79 -25.34 7.69
C SER A 134 17.27 -25.04 7.40
N LEU A 135 17.54 -23.94 6.70
CA LEU A 135 18.88 -23.46 6.39
C LEU A 135 19.34 -22.40 7.40
N PRO A 136 20.65 -22.29 7.68
CA PRO A 136 21.18 -21.21 8.50
C PRO A 136 20.89 -19.83 7.89
N THR A 137 20.63 -18.84 8.74
CA THR A 137 20.35 -17.46 8.32
C THR A 137 21.48 -16.80 7.52
N SER A 138 22.70 -17.34 7.62
CA SER A 138 23.91 -16.79 6.97
C SER A 138 24.20 -17.37 5.58
N THR A 139 23.36 -18.26 5.04
CA THR A 139 23.60 -18.86 3.71
C THR A 139 23.62 -17.79 2.61
N PRO A 140 24.68 -17.71 1.79
CA PRO A 140 24.74 -16.79 0.66
C PRO A 140 23.87 -17.26 -0.52
N ASP A 141 23.44 -16.32 -1.35
CA ASP A 141 22.57 -16.60 -2.50
C ASP A 141 23.24 -17.48 -3.58
N SER A 142 24.57 -17.63 -3.52
CA SER A 142 25.36 -18.45 -4.44
C SER A 142 25.26 -19.95 -4.17
N ASP A 143 24.68 -20.36 -3.04
CA ASP A 143 24.63 -21.76 -2.63
C ASP A 143 23.89 -22.64 -3.66
N PRO A 144 24.44 -23.83 -4.00
CA PRO A 144 23.83 -24.73 -4.97
C PRO A 144 22.45 -25.21 -4.52
N ASN A 145 22.26 -25.36 -3.20
CA ASN A 145 20.99 -25.74 -2.58
C ASN A 145 19.89 -24.69 -2.74
N LEU A 146 20.22 -23.42 -2.99
CA LEU A 146 19.23 -22.37 -3.25
C LEU A 146 18.88 -22.25 -4.74
N LYS A 147 19.86 -22.53 -5.61
CA LYS A 147 19.73 -22.46 -7.08
C LYS A 147 18.89 -23.60 -7.65
N SER A 148 18.96 -24.79 -7.05
CA SER A 148 18.19 -25.97 -7.49
C SER A 148 16.74 -25.98 -7.02
N LEU A 149 16.30 -24.99 -6.22
CA LEU A 149 14.94 -24.95 -5.68
C LEU A 149 13.90 -24.60 -6.75
N ASN A 150 12.77 -25.31 -6.70
CA ASN A 150 11.57 -24.99 -7.44
C ASN A 150 10.39 -24.82 -6.47
N PRO A 151 9.68 -23.66 -6.45
CA PRO A 151 10.02 -22.40 -7.10
C PRO A 151 11.36 -21.81 -6.61
N SER A 152 11.97 -20.98 -7.46
CA SER A 152 13.26 -20.31 -7.18
C SER A 152 13.22 -19.55 -5.86
N PHE A 153 14.36 -19.50 -5.18
CA PHE A 153 14.51 -18.80 -3.91
C PHE A 153 14.04 -17.34 -3.98
N LYS A 154 14.32 -16.62 -5.07
CA LYS A 154 13.84 -15.23 -5.26
C LYS A 154 12.31 -15.13 -5.25
N VAL A 155 11.61 -16.09 -5.86
CA VAL A 155 10.13 -16.13 -5.87
C VAL A 155 9.59 -16.38 -4.47
N ARG A 156 10.26 -17.23 -3.69
CA ARG A 156 9.89 -17.50 -2.29
C ARG A 156 10.06 -16.27 -1.41
N ILE A 157 11.16 -15.53 -1.57
CA ILE A 157 11.38 -14.26 -0.86
C ILE A 157 10.27 -13.28 -1.21
N ARG A 158 10.00 -13.03 -2.51
CA ARG A 158 8.93 -12.13 -2.93
C ARG A 158 7.57 -12.52 -2.34
N ALA A 159 7.24 -13.81 -2.35
CA ALA A 159 6.01 -14.31 -1.75
C ALA A 159 5.95 -14.06 -0.23
N GLN A 160 7.05 -14.30 0.49
CA GLN A 160 7.09 -14.04 1.93
C GLN A 160 7.07 -12.54 2.28
N SER A 161 7.78 -11.70 1.52
CA SER A 161 7.74 -10.25 1.67
C SER A 161 6.32 -9.72 1.51
N LYS A 162 5.58 -10.26 0.53
CA LYS A 162 4.17 -9.97 0.30
C LYS A 162 3.30 -10.31 1.52
N GLU A 163 3.46 -11.50 2.10
CA GLU A 163 2.72 -11.89 3.29
C GLU A 163 3.04 -11.00 4.50
N LEU A 164 4.32 -10.70 4.75
CA LEU A 164 4.72 -9.82 5.84
C LEU A 164 4.14 -8.40 5.70
N LEU A 165 4.17 -7.85 4.48
CA LEU A 165 3.61 -6.53 4.21
C LEU A 165 2.08 -6.50 4.45
N ILE A 166 1.37 -7.57 4.08
CA ILE A 166 -0.07 -7.69 4.34
C ILE A 166 -0.33 -7.78 5.85
N ASP A 167 0.43 -8.59 6.56
CA ASP A 167 0.28 -8.77 8.00
C ASP A 167 0.56 -7.49 8.79
N GLU A 168 1.60 -6.74 8.43
CA GLU A 168 1.90 -5.43 9.01
C GLU A 168 0.75 -4.44 8.79
N GLU A 169 0.23 -4.35 7.55
CA GLU A 169 -0.89 -3.46 7.24
C GLU A 169 -2.17 -3.86 7.97
N VAL A 170 -2.46 -5.17 8.09
CA VAL A 170 -3.59 -5.67 8.88
C VAL A 170 -3.42 -5.34 10.36
N ARG A 171 -2.21 -5.50 10.91
CA ARG A 171 -1.90 -5.12 12.29
C ARG A 171 -2.05 -3.62 12.51
N ARG A 172 -1.53 -2.80 11.60
CA ARG A 172 -1.67 -1.33 11.64
C ARG A 172 -3.14 -0.92 11.65
N ARG A 173 -3.96 -1.48 10.76
CA ARG A 173 -5.41 -1.18 10.72
C ARG A 173 -6.12 -1.60 12.00
N LYS A 174 -5.79 -2.77 12.54
CA LYS A 174 -6.35 -3.24 13.83
C LYS A 174 -5.96 -2.33 14.99
N ALA A 175 -4.69 -1.91 15.05
CA ALA A 175 -4.19 -0.99 16.06
C ALA A 175 -4.87 0.38 16.00
N ILE A 176 -5.02 0.96 14.80
CA ILE A 176 -5.75 2.24 14.62
C ILE A 176 -7.20 2.10 15.10
N LYS A 177 -7.89 1.02 14.71
CA LYS A 177 -9.27 0.77 15.12
C LYS A 177 -9.39 0.60 16.64
N MET A 178 -8.44 -0.10 17.26
CA MET A 178 -8.40 -0.31 18.70
C MET A 178 -8.13 0.99 19.45
N ASN A 179 -7.18 1.80 18.99
CA ASN A 179 -6.85 3.09 19.60
C ASN A 179 -8.05 4.05 19.53
N LEU A 180 -8.70 4.15 18.37
CA LEU A 180 -9.90 4.98 18.21
C LEU A 180 -11.05 4.51 19.12
N ALA A 181 -11.22 3.19 19.28
CA ALA A 181 -12.21 2.65 20.19
C ALA A 181 -11.88 2.96 21.66
N ASN A 182 -10.60 2.86 22.05
CA ASN A 182 -10.14 3.20 23.40
C ASN A 182 -10.28 4.71 23.67
N GLU A 183 -9.88 5.56 22.73
CA GLU A 183 -10.06 7.02 22.80
C GLU A 183 -11.55 7.38 22.96
N GLY A 184 -12.44 6.71 22.23
CA GLY A 184 -13.89 6.89 22.35
C GLY A 184 -14.44 6.47 23.72
N LEU A 185 -13.97 5.34 24.26
CA LEU A 185 -14.36 4.89 25.60
C LEU A 185 -13.83 5.80 26.70
N GLU A 186 -12.60 6.29 26.57
CA GLU A 186 -12.00 7.24 27.51
C GLU A 186 -12.69 8.60 27.47
N ALA A 187 -13.06 9.09 26.28
CA ALA A 187 -13.83 10.31 26.12
C ALA A 187 -15.20 10.18 26.80
N ARG A 188 -15.93 9.07 26.57
CA ARG A 188 -17.25 8.86 27.20
C ARG A 188 -17.15 8.79 28.72
N LYS A 189 -16.13 8.14 29.27
CA LYS A 189 -15.89 8.11 30.72
C LYS A 189 -15.62 9.50 31.30
N LYS A 190 -14.81 10.31 30.62
CA LYS A 190 -14.52 11.70 31.03
C LYS A 190 -15.78 12.56 30.99
N ASP A 191 -16.59 12.43 29.94
CA ASP A 191 -17.87 13.16 29.81
C ASP A 191 -18.88 12.75 30.88
N GLU A 192 -18.99 11.45 31.18
CA GLU A 192 -19.83 10.91 32.27
C GLU A 192 -19.38 11.45 33.64
N GLU A 193 -18.07 11.51 33.91
CA GLU A 193 -17.52 12.06 35.15
C GLU A 193 -17.80 13.57 35.27
N ILE A 194 -17.62 14.33 34.20
CA ILE A 194 -17.92 15.76 34.15
C ILE A 194 -19.41 16.01 34.35
N ALA A 195 -20.28 15.22 33.69
CA ALA A 195 -21.72 15.31 33.84
C ALA A 195 -22.17 14.96 35.26
N GLY A 196 -21.58 13.93 35.88
CA GLY A 196 -21.83 13.56 37.27
C GLY A 196 -21.45 14.67 38.25
N LYS A 197 -20.28 15.30 38.07
CA LYS A 197 -19.86 16.46 38.87
C LYS A 197 -20.79 17.65 38.69
N LYS A 198 -21.21 17.94 37.45
CA LYS A 198 -22.18 19.02 37.17
C LYS A 198 -23.53 18.75 37.84
N ARG A 199 -24.06 17.53 37.72
CA ARG A 199 -25.31 17.13 38.38
C ARG A 199 -25.24 17.30 39.89
N LYS A 200 -24.18 16.80 40.51
CA LYS A 200 -23.98 16.92 41.96
C LYS A 200 -23.90 18.39 42.39
N ALA A 201 -23.16 19.22 41.66
CA ALA A 201 -23.06 20.65 41.95
C ALA A 201 -24.40 21.38 41.81
N GLU A 202 -25.25 20.98 40.85
CA GLU A 202 -26.58 21.55 40.67
C GLU A 202 -27.58 21.07 41.73
N GLU A 203 -27.51 19.79 42.11
CA GLU A 203 -28.25 19.24 43.25
C GLU A 203 -27.87 19.99 44.53
N ASP A 204 -26.57 20.09 44.87
CA ASP A 204 -26.08 20.80 46.06
C ASP A 204 -26.56 22.27 46.09
N ARG A 205 -26.51 22.96 44.93
CA ARG A 205 -27.03 24.33 44.79
C ARG A 205 -28.54 24.42 45.01
N GLN A 206 -29.31 23.44 44.52
CA GLN A 206 -30.76 23.38 44.77
C GLN A 206 -31.06 23.11 46.25
N TRP A 207 -30.31 22.22 46.89
CA TRP A 207 -30.43 21.94 48.33
C TRP A 207 -30.15 23.19 49.17
N GLU A 208 -29.07 23.91 48.89
CA GLU A 208 -28.75 25.19 49.54
C GLU A 208 -29.86 26.22 49.34
N GLY A 209 -30.38 26.35 48.11
CA GLY A 209 -31.49 27.26 47.80
C GLY A 209 -32.78 26.90 48.55
N MET A 210 -33.14 25.62 48.60
CA MET A 210 -34.32 25.14 49.32
C MET A 210 -34.17 25.36 50.83
N PHE A 211 -32.99 25.07 51.39
CA PHE A 211 -32.67 25.32 52.80
C PHE A 211 -32.75 26.80 53.18
N LEU A 212 -32.21 27.69 52.33
CA LEU A 212 -32.30 29.14 52.52
C LEU A 212 -33.76 29.64 52.44
N SER A 213 -34.56 29.08 51.54
CA SER A 213 -35.99 29.43 51.41
C SER A 213 -36.83 28.99 52.62
N LEU A 214 -36.46 27.87 53.26
CA LEU A 214 -37.10 27.37 54.48
C LEU A 214 -36.65 28.14 55.73
N SER A 215 -35.41 28.64 55.74
CA SER A 215 -34.81 29.36 56.88
C SER A 215 -35.19 30.85 56.93
N PHE A 216 -35.56 31.43 55.78
CA PHE A 216 -36.07 32.81 55.68
C PHE A 216 -37.40 32.81 54.95
N PRO A 217 -38.54 32.59 55.64
CA PRO A 217 -39.84 32.72 55.00
C PRO A 217 -39.98 34.14 54.44
N THR A 218 -40.27 34.26 53.15
CA THR A 218 -40.54 35.55 52.51
C THR A 218 -41.59 36.30 53.31
N PRO A 219 -41.36 37.57 53.70
CA PRO A 219 -42.37 38.33 54.43
C PRO A 219 -43.61 38.40 53.55
N MET A 220 -44.70 37.77 54.01
CA MET A 220 -46.02 37.91 53.42
C MET A 220 -46.37 39.39 53.50
N PHE A 221 -46.20 40.11 52.40
CA PHE A 221 -46.74 41.46 52.25
C PHE A 221 -48.27 41.35 52.23
N THR A 222 -48.88 41.37 53.42
CA THR A 222 -50.30 41.58 53.59
C THR A 222 -50.63 43.00 53.13
N CYS A 223 -51.25 43.06 51.96
CA CYS A 223 -52.01 44.19 51.47
C CYS A 223 -53.17 44.44 52.47
N MET A 224 -53.20 45.59 53.14
CA MET A 224 -54.41 46.09 53.76
C MET A 224 -54.65 47.54 53.32
N LEU A 225 -55.89 47.74 52.91
CA LEU A 225 -56.54 48.92 52.35
C LEU A 225 -56.58 50.10 53.33
#